data_AF-A0A9D5ESS5-F1
#
_entry.id   AF-A0A9D5ESS5-F1
#
_cell.length_a   1.000
_cell.length_b   1.000
_cell.length_c   1.000
_cell.angle_alpha   90.00
_cell.angle_beta   90.00
_cell.angle_gamma   90.00
#
_symmetry.space_group_name_H-M   'P 1'
#
loop_
_entity.id
_entity.type
_entity.pdbx_description
1 polymer ?
#
loop_
_entity_poly.entity_id
_entity_poly.type
_entity_poly.pdbx_seq_one_letter_code
_entity_poly.pdbx_strand_id
1 'polypeptide(L)'
;MSNTWPAPADAAAIFQRLLAGGDPVAKSDFAVAFLDLLVAFLRATHPHEDDHALFTAAEDALLSVMNKPSVFDPTRGTDLAAFLRMAASADLKNLRDKEWRRRKHHEHRDCVELPDDDGNSSAEDATELASFDDPALAEVIAAFTEAERIVFELMRTGERRTEVFAAALGLGNEPLESQERHIKRLKDRIKQRLKRAGGKA
;
A
#
# COMPACT_ATOMS: atom_id res chain seq x y z
N MET A 1 19.48 9.76 22.16
CA MET A 1 19.79 10.64 21.01
C MET A 1 18.48 11.27 20.57
N SER A 2 18.45 12.57 20.32
CA SER A 2 17.22 13.27 19.95
C SER A 2 16.73 12.75 18.60
N ASN A 3 15.63 11.97 18.61
CA ASN A 3 15.08 11.33 17.43
C ASN A 3 14.19 12.32 16.65
N THR A 4 14.79 13.45 16.30
CA THR A 4 14.11 14.57 15.67
C THR A 4 14.36 14.52 14.18
N TRP A 5 13.28 14.65 13.41
CA TRP A 5 13.38 14.72 11.95
C TRP A 5 14.21 15.94 11.52
N PRO A 6 15.07 15.81 10.49
CA PRO A 6 15.79 16.95 9.94
C PRO A 6 14.80 18.03 9.52
N ALA A 7 15.20 19.30 9.60
CA ALA A 7 14.37 20.36 9.06
C ALA A 7 14.14 20.13 7.56
N PRO A 8 12.99 20.54 6.98
CA PRO A 8 12.70 20.30 5.57
C PRO A 8 13.79 20.79 4.62
N ALA A 9 14.47 21.90 4.96
CA ALA A 9 15.60 22.43 4.18
C ALA A 9 16.81 21.49 4.19
N ASP A 10 17.16 20.92 5.34
CA ASP A 10 18.29 19.98 5.48
C ASP A 10 17.97 18.66 4.76
N ALA A 11 16.74 18.16 4.93
CA ALA A 11 16.26 16.96 4.26
C ALA A 11 16.31 17.12 2.73
N ALA A 12 15.87 18.27 2.21
CA ALA A 12 15.95 18.59 0.79
C ALA A 12 17.41 18.68 0.31
N ALA A 13 18.32 19.28 1.10
CA ALA A 13 19.73 19.38 0.73
C ALA A 13 20.41 18.00 0.60
N ILE A 14 20.13 17.08 1.54
CA ILE A 14 20.64 15.71 1.47
C ILE A 14 20.07 15.00 0.23
N PHE A 15 18.78 15.18 -0.06
CA PHE A 15 18.15 14.58 -1.23
C PHE A 15 18.66 15.15 -2.57
N GLN A 16 18.98 16.45 -2.63
CA GLN A 16 19.59 17.06 -3.81
C GLN A 16 21.00 16.50 -4.08
N ARG A 17 21.79 16.23 -3.04
CA ARG A 17 23.09 15.54 -3.20
C ARG A 17 22.92 14.14 -3.77
N LEU A 18 21.87 13.41 -3.34
CA LEU A 18 21.52 12.10 -3.88
C LEU A 18 21.13 12.17 -5.37
N LEU A 19 20.33 13.18 -5.76
CA LEU A 19 19.92 13.40 -7.15
C LEU A 19 21.09 13.77 -8.08
N ALA A 20 22.04 14.56 -7.57
CA ALA A 20 23.19 14.99 -8.36
C ALA A 20 24.10 13.83 -8.77
N GLY A 21 24.06 12.70 -8.04
CA GLY A 21 24.74 11.44 -8.41
C GLY A 21 26.28 11.47 -8.40
N GLY A 22 26.90 12.62 -8.15
CA GLY A 22 28.35 12.79 -8.13
C GLY A 22 29.02 12.58 -6.77
N ASP A 23 28.23 12.39 -5.71
CA ASP A 23 28.73 12.26 -4.35
C ASP A 23 28.64 10.79 -3.87
N PRO A 24 29.78 10.11 -3.66
CA PRO A 24 29.81 8.70 -3.28
C PRO A 24 29.28 8.44 -1.86
N VAL A 25 29.25 9.45 -0.98
CA VAL A 25 28.75 9.29 0.39
C VAL A 25 27.28 9.71 0.55
N ALA A 26 26.66 10.32 -0.46
CA ALA A 26 25.28 10.82 -0.36
C ALA A 26 24.26 9.74 0.03
N LYS A 27 24.43 8.50 -0.45
CA LYS A 27 23.56 7.37 -0.05
C LYS A 27 23.73 7.00 1.43
N SER A 28 24.97 7.00 1.91
CA SER A 28 25.26 6.71 3.33
C SER A 28 24.71 7.81 4.23
N ASP A 29 24.94 9.08 3.87
CA ASP A 29 24.42 10.23 4.61
C ASP A 29 22.90 10.21 4.67
N PHE A 30 22.24 9.84 3.57
CA PHE A 30 20.80 9.67 3.50
C PHE A 30 20.30 8.57 4.43
N ALA A 31 20.93 7.40 4.42
CA ALA A 31 20.55 6.30 5.31
C ALA A 31 20.71 6.68 6.79
N VAL A 32 21.84 7.27 7.17
CA VAL A 32 22.11 7.72 8.55
C VAL A 32 21.11 8.78 9.00
N ALA A 33 20.71 9.70 8.11
CA ALA A 33 19.79 10.77 8.45
C ALA A 33 18.35 10.29 8.68
N PHE A 34 17.89 9.21 8.01
CA PHE A 34 16.46 8.86 7.97
C PHE A 34 16.11 7.49 8.54
N LEU A 35 17.05 6.53 8.62
CA LEU A 35 16.73 5.14 9.00
C LEU A 35 16.15 5.04 10.41
N ASP A 36 16.87 5.51 11.42
CA ASP A 36 16.44 5.42 12.82
C ASP A 36 15.13 6.18 13.09
N LEU A 37 14.92 7.27 12.35
CA LEU A 37 13.70 8.07 12.43
C LEU A 37 12.49 7.34 11.84
N LEU A 38 12.68 6.66 10.71
CA LEU A 38 11.65 5.83 10.09
C LEU A 38 11.30 4.65 10.98
N VAL A 39 12.29 3.94 11.53
CA VAL A 39 12.06 2.83 12.44
C VAL A 39 11.30 3.28 13.69
N ALA A 40 11.68 4.41 14.28
CA ALA A 40 10.95 4.92 15.45
C ALA A 40 9.53 5.38 15.12
N PHE A 41 9.32 5.99 13.94
CA PHE A 41 7.98 6.31 13.46
C PHE A 41 7.13 5.06 13.27
N LEU A 42 7.69 4.01 12.64
CA LEU A 42 7.00 2.75 12.42
C LEU A 42 6.68 2.06 13.75
N ARG A 43 7.62 2.03 14.71
CA ARG A 43 7.39 1.47 16.05
C ARG A 43 6.28 2.20 16.80
N ALA A 44 6.21 3.53 16.66
CA ALA A 44 5.16 4.32 17.30
C ALA A 44 3.77 4.09 16.67
N THR A 45 3.70 3.83 15.36
CA THR A 45 2.44 3.64 14.62
C THR A 45 1.99 2.18 14.55
N HIS A 46 2.93 1.24 14.69
CA HIS A 46 2.73 -0.21 14.58
C HIS A 46 3.40 -0.92 15.77
N PRO A 47 2.94 -0.70 17.01
CA PRO A 47 3.61 -1.19 18.23
C PRO A 47 3.59 -2.72 18.42
N HIS A 48 2.78 -3.43 17.61
CA HIS A 48 2.62 -4.88 17.68
C HIS A 48 3.43 -5.64 16.62
N GLU A 49 4.15 -4.91 15.76
CA GLU A 49 4.97 -5.53 14.73
C GLU A 49 6.34 -5.94 15.26
N ASP A 50 6.92 -6.95 14.62
CA ASP A 50 8.26 -7.40 14.93
C ASP A 50 9.31 -6.35 14.54
N ASP A 51 10.27 -6.12 15.43
CA ASP A 51 11.31 -5.10 15.23
C ASP A 51 12.09 -5.33 13.94
N HIS A 52 12.39 -6.58 13.56
CA HIS A 52 13.10 -6.86 12.31
C HIS A 52 12.26 -6.46 11.10
N ALA A 53 10.95 -6.72 11.11
CA ALA A 53 10.05 -6.27 10.04
C ALA A 53 10.01 -4.74 9.91
N LEU A 54 10.04 -4.01 11.03
CA LEU A 54 10.11 -2.54 11.02
C LEU A 54 11.42 -2.03 10.40
N PHE A 55 12.55 -2.65 10.75
CA PHE A 55 13.85 -2.31 10.16
C PHE A 55 13.88 -2.60 8.66
N THR A 56 13.43 -3.79 8.23
CA THR A 56 13.39 -4.16 6.80
C THR A 56 12.52 -3.20 6.00
N ALA A 57 11.34 -2.85 6.51
CA ALA A 57 10.46 -1.90 5.82
C ALA A 57 11.08 -0.50 5.66
N ALA A 58 11.77 -0.01 6.70
CA ALA A 58 12.47 1.27 6.64
C ALA A 58 13.66 1.24 5.67
N GLU A 59 14.44 0.15 5.68
CA GLU A 59 15.55 -0.05 4.76
C GLU A 59 15.08 -0.14 3.30
N ASP A 60 14.04 -0.92 3.02
CA ASP A 60 13.48 -1.08 1.67
C ASP A 60 12.97 0.25 1.11
N ALA A 61 12.28 1.04 1.93
CA ALA A 61 11.81 2.37 1.54
C ALA A 61 12.97 3.31 1.19
N LEU A 62 14.04 3.32 2.00
CA LEU A 62 15.22 4.13 1.73
C LEU A 62 15.98 3.65 0.49
N LEU A 63 16.16 2.34 0.33
CA LEU A 63 16.81 1.74 -0.84
C LEU A 63 16.04 2.04 -2.12
N SER A 64 14.72 2.01 -2.09
CA SER A 64 13.86 2.38 -3.22
C SER A 64 14.16 3.81 -3.70
N VAL A 65 14.23 4.76 -2.77
CA VAL A 65 14.56 6.16 -3.07
C VAL A 65 16.02 6.31 -3.52
N MET A 66 16.97 5.65 -2.87
CA MET A 66 18.40 5.72 -3.23
C MET A 66 18.71 5.11 -4.59
N ASN A 67 17.95 4.10 -5.02
CA ASN A 67 18.13 3.44 -6.31
C ASN A 67 17.38 4.15 -7.43
N LYS A 68 16.24 4.77 -7.11
CA LYS A 68 15.46 5.55 -8.07
C LYS A 68 14.98 6.86 -7.45
N PRO A 69 15.84 7.88 -7.31
CA PRO A 69 15.47 9.15 -6.69
C PRO A 69 14.29 9.85 -7.36
N SER A 70 14.07 9.60 -8.66
CA SER A 70 12.95 10.19 -9.43
C SER A 70 11.55 9.75 -8.98
N VAL A 71 11.42 8.80 -8.05
CA VAL A 71 10.13 8.44 -7.45
C VAL A 71 9.57 9.53 -6.54
N PHE A 72 10.42 10.39 -5.98
CA PHE A 72 9.99 11.52 -5.17
C PHE A 72 9.97 12.80 -6.02
N ASP A 73 8.80 13.43 -6.07
CA ASP A 73 8.57 14.66 -6.81
C ASP A 73 8.21 15.80 -5.83
N PRO A 74 9.18 16.69 -5.51
CA PRO A 74 8.94 17.78 -4.57
C PRO A 74 7.93 18.82 -5.10
N THR A 75 7.64 18.84 -6.40
CA THR A 75 6.68 19.79 -6.98
C THR A 75 5.23 19.46 -6.63
N ARG A 76 4.97 18.25 -6.14
CA ARG A 76 3.64 17.80 -5.68
C ARG A 76 3.26 18.33 -4.29
N GLY A 77 4.11 19.15 -3.67
CA GLY A 77 3.88 19.74 -2.35
C GLY A 77 3.94 18.74 -1.18
N THR A 78 4.40 17.52 -1.43
CA THR A 78 4.61 16.50 -0.38
C THR A 78 6.02 16.63 0.17
N ASP A 79 6.14 16.76 1.49
CA ASP A 79 7.43 16.78 2.18
C ASP A 79 8.13 15.41 2.11
N LEU A 80 9.46 15.41 2.06
CA LEU A 80 10.26 14.19 1.95
C LEU A 80 10.05 13.25 3.13
N ALA A 81 9.95 13.78 4.36
CA ALA A 81 9.68 12.96 5.53
C ALA A 81 8.30 12.30 5.45
N ALA A 82 7.29 13.03 4.97
CA ALA A 82 5.94 12.49 4.78
C ALA A 82 5.93 11.38 3.71
N PHE A 83 6.64 11.59 2.59
CA PHE A 83 6.80 10.59 1.55
C PHE A 83 7.49 9.32 2.07
N LEU A 84 8.61 9.46 2.79
CA LEU A 84 9.35 8.31 3.32
C LEU A 84 8.53 7.50 4.34
N ARG A 85 7.78 8.18 5.21
CA ARG A 85 6.86 7.51 6.16
C ARG A 85 5.77 6.72 5.43
N MET A 86 5.20 7.30 4.38
CA MET A 86 4.21 6.64 3.55
C MET A 86 4.81 5.40 2.85
N ALA A 87 5.97 5.54 2.22
CA ALA A 87 6.68 4.45 1.56
C ALA A 87 6.99 3.30 2.53
N ALA A 88 7.61 3.60 3.67
CA ALA A 88 7.95 2.59 4.68
C ALA A 88 6.72 1.89 5.27
N SER A 89 5.60 2.59 5.43
CA SER A 89 4.34 1.96 5.88
C SER A 89 3.78 1.00 4.82
N ALA A 90 3.89 1.36 3.54
CA ALA A 90 3.49 0.49 2.44
C ALA A 90 4.39 -0.75 2.34
N ASP A 91 5.70 -0.59 2.52
CA ASP A 91 6.64 -1.71 2.52
C ASP A 91 6.41 -2.65 3.71
N LEU A 92 6.14 -2.12 4.90
CA LEU A 92 5.76 -2.93 6.06
C LEU A 92 4.50 -3.75 5.80
N LYS A 93 3.49 -3.15 5.17
CA LYS A 93 2.28 -3.87 4.75
C LYS A 93 2.61 -4.99 3.75
N ASN A 94 3.43 -4.70 2.74
CA ASN A 94 3.85 -5.68 1.74
C ASN A 94 4.61 -6.87 2.38
N LEU A 95 5.45 -6.60 3.39
CA LEU A 95 6.15 -7.62 4.17
C LEU A 95 5.17 -8.51 4.93
N ARG A 96 4.17 -7.92 5.61
CA ARG A 96 3.11 -8.68 6.29
C ARG A 96 2.33 -9.55 5.33
N ASP A 97 1.92 -9.00 4.19
CA ASP A 97 1.16 -9.73 3.17
C ASP A 97 2.00 -10.88 2.58
N LYS A 98 3.32 -10.72 2.48
CA LYS A 98 4.25 -11.77 2.06
C LYS A 98 4.42 -12.85 3.12
N GLU A 99 4.54 -12.48 4.38
CA GLU A 99 4.70 -13.41 5.51
C GLU A 99 3.41 -14.21 5.75
N TRP A 100 2.25 -13.56 5.69
CA TRP A 100 0.96 -14.24 5.76
C TRP A 100 0.78 -15.25 4.62
N ARG A 101 1.14 -14.89 3.38
CA ARG A 101 1.13 -15.83 2.24
C ARG A 101 2.04 -17.02 2.50
N ARG A 102 3.26 -16.80 3.02
CA ARG A 102 4.19 -17.89 3.35
C ARG A 102 3.57 -18.84 4.38
N ARG A 103 3.03 -18.30 5.48
CA ARG A 103 2.39 -19.11 6.54
C ARG A 103 1.21 -19.90 6.00
N LYS A 104 0.31 -19.26 5.23
CA LYS A 104 -0.83 -19.93 4.60
C LYS A 104 -0.42 -21.05 3.63
N HIS A 105 0.64 -20.83 2.83
CA HIS A 105 1.17 -21.87 1.95
C HIS A 105 1.88 -23.00 2.71
N HIS A 106 2.44 -22.73 3.89
CA HIS A 106 3.02 -23.75 4.76
C HIS A 106 1.95 -24.56 5.51
N GLU A 107 0.87 -23.93 5.98
CA GLU A 107 -0.25 -24.59 6.67
C GLU A 107 -1.11 -25.45 5.73
N HIS A 108 -1.21 -25.09 4.44
CA HIS A 108 -1.91 -25.90 3.44
C HIS A 108 -1.23 -27.25 3.12
N ARG A 109 -0.03 -27.51 3.67
CA ARG A 109 0.61 -28.83 3.58
C ARG A 109 0.27 -29.75 4.76
N ASP A 110 -0.30 -29.24 5.86
CA ASP A 110 -0.37 -30.01 7.12
C ASP A 110 -1.71 -30.04 7.88
N CYS A 111 -2.81 -29.42 7.44
CA CYS A 111 -4.08 -29.52 8.21
C CYS A 111 -5.34 -29.65 7.36
N VAL A 112 -5.99 -30.82 7.45
CA VAL A 112 -7.35 -31.12 7.03
C VAL A 112 -8.24 -31.10 8.27
N GLU A 113 -8.84 -29.98 8.63
CA GLU A 113 -10.01 -29.95 9.52
C GLU A 113 -10.98 -28.83 9.10
N LEU A 114 -12.17 -29.24 8.65
CA LEU A 114 -13.39 -28.42 8.55
C LEU A 114 -13.99 -28.32 9.96
N PRO A 115 -14.45 -27.14 10.44
CA PRO A 115 -15.89 -26.78 10.38
C PRO A 115 -16.09 -25.23 10.45
N ASP A 116 -17.26 -24.58 10.52
CA ASP A 116 -18.69 -24.82 10.27
C ASP A 116 -19.29 -23.42 9.95
N ASP A 117 -20.43 -23.43 9.25
CA ASP A 117 -21.26 -22.29 8.89
C ASP A 117 -21.90 -21.63 10.14
N ASP A 118 -21.80 -20.29 10.35
CA ASP A 118 -22.89 -19.47 10.92
C ASP A 118 -22.63 -17.94 10.98
N GLY A 119 -23.69 -17.17 10.68
CA GLY A 119 -24.11 -16.02 11.52
C GLY A 119 -23.50 -14.61 11.35
N ASN A 120 -24.03 -13.83 10.41
CA ASN A 120 -24.18 -12.36 10.34
C ASN A 120 -23.54 -11.45 11.44
N SER A 121 -22.54 -10.64 11.06
CA SER A 121 -22.23 -9.37 11.75
C SER A 121 -21.76 -8.29 10.77
N SER A 122 -22.44 -7.15 10.76
CA SER A 122 -22.07 -5.93 10.03
C SER A 122 -20.69 -5.41 10.47
N ALA A 123 -19.70 -5.66 9.64
CA ALA A 123 -18.41 -4.98 9.61
C ALA A 123 -17.94 -4.96 8.15
N GLU A 124 -18.53 -4.07 7.34
CA GLU A 124 -18.04 -3.81 5.98
C GLU A 124 -16.69 -3.07 6.09
N ASP A 125 -15.58 -3.80 6.25
CA ASP A 125 -14.26 -3.51 5.66
C ASP A 125 -13.15 -4.40 6.24
N ALA A 126 -13.28 -5.72 6.07
CA ALA A 126 -12.14 -6.64 6.18
C ALA A 126 -12.41 -7.95 5.42
N THR A 127 -13.06 -7.88 4.25
CA THR A 127 -13.08 -9.06 3.39
C THR A 127 -11.67 -9.25 2.85
N GLU A 128 -10.98 -10.29 3.32
CA GLU A 128 -9.78 -10.88 2.71
C GLU A 128 -10.07 -11.15 1.23
N LEU A 129 -9.90 -10.14 0.39
CA LEU A 129 -9.74 -10.34 -1.03
C LEU A 129 -8.30 -10.84 -1.20
N ALA A 130 -8.14 -11.91 -1.97
CA ALA A 130 -6.82 -12.32 -2.46
C ALA A 130 -6.08 -11.07 -2.94
N SER A 131 -4.79 -10.97 -2.57
CA SER A 131 -3.89 -9.88 -2.96
C SER A 131 -4.21 -9.45 -4.40
N PHE A 132 -4.53 -8.17 -4.60
CA PHE A 132 -4.95 -7.65 -5.92
C PHE A 132 -3.88 -7.85 -7.01
N ASP A 133 -2.64 -8.17 -6.62
CA ASP A 133 -1.52 -8.51 -7.48
C ASP A 133 -1.26 -10.04 -7.61
N ASP A 134 -2.25 -10.88 -7.31
CA ASP A 134 -2.16 -12.33 -7.53
C ASP A 134 -2.17 -12.65 -9.03
N PRO A 135 -1.12 -13.32 -9.58
CA PRO A 135 -1.07 -13.71 -10.99
C PRO A 135 -2.24 -14.64 -11.40
N ALA A 136 -2.84 -15.39 -10.47
CA ALA A 136 -4.04 -16.19 -10.74
C ALA A 136 -5.29 -15.34 -11.02
N LEU A 137 -5.29 -14.06 -10.63
CA LEU A 137 -6.37 -13.11 -10.90
C LEU A 137 -6.13 -12.33 -12.21
N ALA A 138 -4.99 -12.51 -12.87
CA ALA A 138 -4.62 -11.75 -14.07
C ALA A 138 -5.65 -11.90 -15.19
N GLU A 139 -6.19 -13.10 -15.42
CA GLU A 139 -7.23 -13.33 -16.45
C GLU A 139 -8.55 -12.64 -16.09
N VAL A 140 -8.91 -12.59 -14.80
CA VAL A 140 -10.13 -11.94 -14.33
C VAL A 140 -10.02 -10.43 -14.41
N ILE A 141 -8.86 -9.88 -14.03
CA ILE A 141 -8.54 -8.45 -14.14
C ILE A 141 -8.49 -8.04 -15.61
N ALA A 142 -7.90 -8.86 -16.49
CA ALA A 142 -7.90 -8.62 -17.94
C ALA A 142 -9.33 -8.57 -18.50
N ALA A 143 -10.26 -9.35 -17.95
CA ALA A 143 -11.66 -9.37 -18.32
C ALA A 143 -12.52 -8.27 -17.64
N PHE A 144 -11.92 -7.32 -16.92
CA PHE A 144 -12.64 -6.15 -16.40
C PHE A 144 -13.00 -5.18 -17.52
N THR A 145 -14.21 -4.64 -17.41
CA THR A 145 -14.63 -3.47 -18.19
C THR A 145 -13.80 -2.24 -17.80
N GLU A 146 -13.79 -1.22 -18.65
CA GLU A 146 -13.03 0.00 -18.39
C GLU A 146 -13.40 0.66 -17.04
N ALA A 147 -14.70 0.75 -16.74
CA ALA A 147 -15.19 1.27 -15.47
C ALA A 147 -14.73 0.43 -14.27
N GLU A 148 -14.72 -0.90 -14.40
CA GLU A 148 -14.25 -1.79 -13.34
C GLU A 148 -12.74 -1.66 -13.12
N ARG A 149 -11.93 -1.48 -14.18
CA ARG A 149 -10.48 -1.26 -14.07
C ARG A 149 -10.16 0.03 -13.33
N ILE A 150 -10.85 1.12 -13.67
CA ILE A 150 -10.69 2.42 -13.01
C ILE A 150 -10.99 2.30 -11.52
N VAL A 151 -12.13 1.69 -11.15
CA VAL A 151 -12.51 1.49 -9.74
C VAL A 151 -11.53 0.55 -9.03
N PHE A 152 -11.07 -0.49 -9.70
CA PHE A 152 -10.11 -1.44 -9.15
C PHE A 152 -8.76 -0.78 -8.84
N GLU A 153 -8.21 0.04 -9.73
CA GLU A 153 -6.95 0.77 -9.49
C GLU A 153 -7.08 1.79 -8.36
N LEU A 154 -8.21 2.49 -8.27
CA LEU A 154 -8.50 3.38 -7.14
C LEU A 154 -8.61 2.60 -5.82
N MET A 155 -9.21 1.41 -5.82
CA MET A 155 -9.21 0.53 -4.64
C MET A 155 -7.81 0.01 -4.29
N ARG A 156 -7.00 -0.35 -5.29
CA ARG A 156 -5.63 -0.84 -5.12
C ARG A 156 -4.71 0.20 -4.51
N THR A 157 -4.86 1.46 -4.93
CA THR A 157 -4.12 2.61 -4.38
C THR A 157 -4.65 3.08 -3.02
N GLY A 158 -5.72 2.45 -2.50
CA GLY A 158 -6.27 2.76 -1.17
C GLY A 158 -7.17 3.99 -1.13
N GLU A 159 -7.60 4.53 -2.27
CA GLU A 159 -8.52 5.67 -2.33
C GLU A 159 -9.89 5.27 -1.78
N ARG A 160 -10.43 6.14 -0.91
CA ARG A 160 -11.71 5.91 -0.21
C ARG A 160 -12.76 6.98 -0.51
N ARG A 161 -12.37 8.13 -1.08
CA ARG A 161 -13.25 9.28 -1.34
C ARG A 161 -14.15 9.03 -2.53
N THR A 162 -15.47 9.03 -2.32
CA THR A 162 -16.51 8.87 -3.35
C THR A 162 -16.34 9.83 -4.52
N GLU A 163 -15.97 11.08 -4.25
CA GLU A 163 -15.76 12.13 -5.27
C GLU A 163 -14.69 11.73 -6.30
N VAL A 164 -13.61 11.07 -5.88
CA VAL A 164 -12.53 10.64 -6.77
C VAL A 164 -12.99 9.51 -7.68
N PHE A 165 -13.78 8.57 -7.15
CA PHE A 165 -14.41 7.52 -7.97
C PHE A 165 -15.43 8.11 -8.96
N ALA A 166 -16.26 9.06 -8.52
CA ALA A 166 -17.28 9.69 -9.35
C ALA A 166 -16.66 10.50 -10.49
N ALA A 167 -15.61 11.28 -10.21
CA ALA A 167 -14.86 12.01 -11.22
C ALA A 167 -14.23 11.08 -12.26
N ALA A 168 -13.60 9.99 -11.81
CA ALA A 168 -12.94 9.02 -12.69
C ALA A 168 -13.93 8.22 -13.55
N LEU A 169 -15.17 8.04 -13.09
CA LEU A 169 -16.24 7.38 -13.83
C LEU A 169 -17.10 8.34 -14.67
N GLY A 170 -16.81 9.64 -14.65
CA GLY A 170 -17.62 10.65 -15.35
C GLY A 170 -19.01 10.88 -14.73
N LEU A 171 -19.23 10.46 -13.49
CA LEU A 171 -20.49 10.55 -12.77
C LEU A 171 -20.65 11.86 -11.97
N GLY A 172 -19.70 12.79 -12.06
CA GLY A 172 -19.69 14.02 -11.27
C GLY A 172 -20.92 14.93 -11.46
N ASN A 173 -21.69 14.73 -12.53
CA ASN A 173 -22.92 15.48 -12.81
C ASN A 173 -24.19 14.83 -12.27
N GLU A 174 -24.10 13.63 -11.70
CA GLU A 174 -25.23 12.94 -11.08
C GLU A 174 -25.41 13.36 -9.60
N PRO A 175 -26.60 13.19 -9.02
CA PRO A 175 -26.79 13.34 -7.57
C PRO A 175 -25.86 12.40 -6.78
N LEU A 176 -25.34 12.87 -5.63
CA LEU A 176 -24.42 12.09 -4.78
C LEU A 176 -24.93 10.69 -4.44
N GLU A 177 -26.23 10.55 -4.14
CA GLU A 177 -26.84 9.24 -3.84
C GLU A 177 -26.77 8.26 -5.03
N SER A 178 -26.94 8.77 -6.26
CA SER A 178 -26.79 7.98 -7.48
C SER A 178 -25.33 7.58 -7.72
N GLN A 179 -24.39 8.51 -7.47
CA GLN A 179 -22.95 8.24 -7.56
C GLN A 179 -22.53 7.12 -6.60
N GLU A 180 -22.90 7.24 -5.32
CA GLU A 180 -22.59 6.24 -4.29
C GLU A 180 -23.15 4.87 -4.63
N ARG A 181 -24.41 4.82 -5.08
CA ARG A 181 -25.06 3.57 -5.47
C ARG A 181 -24.38 2.92 -6.67
N HIS A 182 -23.97 3.72 -7.66
CA HIS A 182 -23.22 3.23 -8.82
C HIS A 182 -21.86 2.66 -8.39
N ILE A 183 -21.10 3.43 -7.60
CA ILE A 183 -19.78 3.05 -7.12
C ILE A 183 -19.86 1.78 -6.26
N LYS A 184 -20.83 1.68 -5.34
CA LYS A 184 -21.03 0.47 -4.52
C LYS A 184 -21.28 -0.76 -5.38
N ARG A 185 -22.16 -0.66 -6.39
CA ARG A 185 -22.42 -1.78 -7.32
C ARG A 185 -21.18 -2.24 -8.07
N LEU A 186 -20.33 -1.32 -8.51
CA LEU A 186 -19.06 -1.65 -9.18
C LEU A 186 -18.08 -2.30 -8.20
N LYS A 187 -17.89 -1.72 -7.01
CA LYS A 187 -17.05 -2.29 -5.96
C LYS A 187 -17.50 -3.70 -5.59
N ASP A 188 -18.79 -3.91 -5.35
CA ASP A 188 -19.34 -5.23 -5.00
C ASP A 188 -19.16 -6.25 -6.13
N ARG A 189 -19.35 -5.83 -7.38
CA ARG A 189 -19.13 -6.69 -8.55
C ARG A 189 -17.66 -7.11 -8.68
N ILE A 190 -16.73 -6.17 -8.52
CA ILE A 190 -15.28 -6.44 -8.53
C ILE A 190 -14.94 -7.42 -7.40
N LYS A 191 -15.37 -7.13 -6.17
CA LYS A 191 -15.16 -8.01 -5.01
C LYS A 191 -15.68 -9.43 -5.28
N GLN A 192 -16.88 -9.56 -5.84
CA GLN A 192 -17.48 -10.86 -6.14
C GLN A 192 -16.74 -11.63 -7.25
N ARG A 193 -16.27 -10.93 -8.30
CA ARG A 193 -15.48 -11.54 -9.38
C ARG A 193 -14.14 -12.06 -8.86
N LEU A 194 -13.45 -11.27 -8.05
CA LEU A 194 -12.19 -11.66 -7.44
C LEU A 194 -12.37 -12.81 -6.44
N LYS A 195 -13.43 -12.78 -5.61
CA LYS A 195 -13.76 -13.88 -4.70
C LYS A 195 -14.03 -15.19 -5.44
N ARG A 196 -14.74 -15.15 -6.57
CA ARG A 196 -15.03 -16.34 -7.39
C ARG A 196 -13.80 -16.94 -8.07
N ALA A 197 -12.79 -16.11 -8.35
CA ALA A 197 -11.55 -16.56 -8.98
C ALA A 197 -10.51 -17.01 -7.95
N GLY A 198 -10.36 -16.28 -6.84
CA GLY A 198 -9.50 -16.67 -5.72
C GLY A 198 -10.03 -17.83 -4.88
N GLY A 199 -11.34 -18.14 -4.98
CA GLY A 199 -11.99 -19.29 -4.34
C GLY A 199 -12.19 -20.50 -5.27
N LYS A 200 -11.69 -20.44 -6.51
CA LYS A 200 -11.59 -21.60 -7.42
C LYS A 200 -10.11 -21.94 -7.61
N ALA A 201 -9.58 -22.70 -6.66
CA ALA A 201 -8.41 -23.55 -6.85
C ALA A 201 -8.75 -24.90 -6.24
#